data_AF-A0A831PQY0-F1
#
_entry.id   AF-A0A831PQY0-F1
#
_cell.length_a   1.000
_cell.length_b   1.000
_cell.length_c   1.000
_cell.angle_alpha   90.00
_cell.angle_beta   90.00
_cell.angle_gamma   90.00
#
_symmetry.space_group_name_H-M   'P 1'
#
loop_
_entity.id
_entity.type
_entity.pdbx_description
1 polymer ?
#
loop_
_entity_poly.entity_id
_entity_poly.type
_entity_poly.pdbx_seq_one_letter_code
_entity_poly.pdbx_strand_id
1 'polypeptide(L)'
;MTEEIKRAYEALEVEPGASETELREAYLDLVKVWHPDRHQHESERLRKRAEQKLKEITQAYEKLRGLGQSQAEADLFPMDFGGMWGYVDARGRTAIHPLYAAARPFREGLAAVVMVEKWGFIDASGDFRVTPLYEDCGDFHEGLAAVRWYGRWGYIDRAGLFVIQPRFQEAGPFRQGRAEVRLGVRQGLVERSGEVEFHRNRLD
;
A
#
# COMPACT_ATOMS: atom_id res chain seq x y z
N MET A 1 1.94 -24.99 6.94
CA MET A 1 2.75 -23.96 7.62
C MET A 1 4.22 -24.33 7.49
N THR A 2 5.05 -23.48 6.90
CA THR A 2 6.50 -23.75 6.71
C THR A 2 7.28 -23.54 8.01
N GLU A 3 8.48 -24.11 8.12
CA GLU A 3 9.37 -23.92 9.28
C GLU A 3 9.74 -22.44 9.51
N GLU A 4 9.82 -21.66 8.43
CA GLU A 4 10.06 -20.23 8.54
C GLU A 4 8.89 -19.46 9.18
N ILE A 5 7.66 -19.91 8.95
CA ILE A 5 6.46 -19.29 9.52
C ILE A 5 6.37 -19.63 11.02
N LYS A 6 6.67 -20.88 11.39
CA LYS A 6 6.75 -21.28 12.81
C LYS A 6 7.75 -20.43 13.58
N ARG A 7 8.95 -20.24 13.03
CA ARG A 7 9.99 -19.38 13.63
C ARG A 7 9.56 -17.94 13.79
N ALA A 8 8.72 -17.43 12.88
CA ALA A 8 8.21 -16.07 13.00
C ALA A 8 7.18 -15.95 14.14
N TYR A 9 6.32 -16.94 14.34
CA TYR A 9 5.42 -17.01 15.49
C TYR A 9 6.21 -17.12 16.80
N GLU A 10 7.23 -17.99 16.84
CA GLU A 10 8.13 -18.14 17.99
C GLU A 10 8.89 -16.83 18.31
N ALA A 11 9.36 -16.10 17.29
CA ALA A 11 10.08 -14.85 17.48
C ALA A 11 9.20 -13.71 18.02
N LEU A 12 7.89 -13.77 17.79
CA LEU A 12 6.91 -12.85 18.38
C LEU A 12 6.31 -13.37 19.69
N GLU A 13 6.74 -14.54 20.16
CA GLU A 13 6.22 -15.17 21.38
C GLU A 13 4.70 -15.36 21.36
N VAL A 14 4.13 -15.67 20.18
CA VAL A 14 2.70 -15.92 19.97
C VAL A 14 2.43 -17.30 19.37
N GLU A 15 1.23 -17.83 19.64
CA GLU A 15 0.81 -19.12 19.10
C GLU A 15 0.52 -19.04 17.58
N PRO A 16 0.81 -20.10 16.81
CA PRO A 16 0.43 -20.18 15.41
C PRO A 16 -1.07 -19.98 15.21
N GLY A 17 -1.45 -19.05 14.32
CA GLY A 17 -2.84 -18.69 14.07
C GLY A 17 -3.34 -17.47 14.84
N ALA A 18 -2.47 -16.80 15.61
CA ALA A 18 -2.79 -15.50 16.21
C ALA A 18 -3.32 -14.49 15.17
N SER A 19 -4.35 -13.74 15.58
CA SER A 19 -4.98 -12.67 14.80
C SER A 19 -4.04 -11.48 14.57
N GLU A 20 -4.36 -10.61 13.61
CA GLU A 20 -3.56 -9.40 13.34
C GLU A 20 -3.44 -8.49 14.57
N THR A 21 -4.50 -8.39 15.38
CA THR A 21 -4.48 -7.63 16.63
C THR A 21 -3.49 -8.23 17.64
N GLU A 22 -3.54 -9.56 17.86
CA GLU A 22 -2.63 -10.27 18.77
C GLU A 22 -1.17 -10.16 18.29
N LEU A 23 -0.93 -10.29 16.99
CA LEU A 23 0.40 -10.11 16.39
C LEU A 23 0.94 -8.70 16.60
N ARG A 24 0.09 -7.68 16.42
CA ARG A 24 0.46 -6.27 16.59
C ARG A 24 0.75 -5.93 18.04
N GLU A 25 -0.07 -6.41 18.97
CA GLU A 25 0.14 -6.18 20.41
C GLU A 25 1.45 -6.82 20.88
N ALA A 26 1.69 -8.08 20.53
CA ALA A 26 2.92 -8.79 20.83
C ALA A 26 4.16 -8.08 20.26
N TYR A 27 4.09 -7.63 19.00
CA TYR A 27 5.15 -6.83 18.38
C TYR A 27 5.45 -5.55 19.18
N LEU A 28 4.43 -4.77 19.53
CA LEU A 28 4.61 -3.52 20.27
C LEU A 28 5.22 -3.75 21.65
N ASP A 29 4.83 -4.82 22.34
CA ASP A 29 5.36 -5.14 23.66
C ASP A 29 6.82 -5.59 23.59
N LEU A 30 7.17 -6.41 22.61
CA LEU A 30 8.56 -6.81 22.37
C LEU A 30 9.44 -5.64 21.93
N VAL A 31 8.94 -4.72 21.09
CA VAL A 31 9.67 -3.49 20.73
C VAL A 31 9.93 -2.63 21.97
N LYS A 32 8.95 -2.46 22.86
CA LYS A 32 9.14 -1.73 24.13
C LYS A 32 10.18 -2.40 25.03
N VAL A 33 10.33 -3.71 24.98
CA VAL A 33 11.33 -4.45 25.77
C VAL A 33 12.73 -4.26 25.19
N TRP A 34 12.87 -4.43 23.87
CA TRP A 34 14.17 -4.49 23.18
C TRP A 34 14.61 -3.16 22.55
N HIS A 35 13.89 -2.06 22.78
CA HIS A 35 14.22 -0.75 22.22
C HIS A 35 15.64 -0.30 22.62
N PRO A 36 16.47 0.22 21.69
CA PRO A 36 17.86 0.60 21.96
C PRO A 36 18.03 1.57 23.13
N ASP A 37 17.10 2.51 23.29
CA ASP A 37 17.12 3.50 24.38
C ASP A 37 17.11 2.87 25.77
N ARG A 38 16.48 1.70 25.94
CA ARG A 38 16.47 0.98 27.23
C ARG A 38 17.80 0.34 27.58
N HIS A 39 18.64 0.11 26.57
CA HIS A 39 19.93 -0.56 26.69
C HIS A 39 21.11 0.42 26.48
N GLN A 40 20.87 1.72 26.34
CA GLN A 40 21.90 2.72 26.01
C GLN A 40 23.07 2.76 27.01
N HIS A 41 22.80 2.45 28.28
CA HIS A 41 23.78 2.42 29.37
C HIS A 41 24.32 1.01 29.67
N GLU A 42 23.93 0.00 28.90
CA GLU A 42 24.37 -1.37 29.11
C GLU A 42 25.68 -1.68 28.38
N SER A 43 26.22 -2.87 28.63
CA SER A 43 27.40 -3.36 27.92
C SER A 43 27.14 -3.41 26.40
N GLU A 44 28.19 -3.21 25.61
CA GLU A 44 28.13 -3.31 24.14
C GLU A 44 27.54 -4.66 23.66
N ARG A 45 27.85 -5.75 24.39
CA ARG A 45 27.29 -7.08 24.12
C ARG A 45 25.77 -7.12 24.26
N LEU A 46 25.22 -6.46 25.29
CA LEU A 46 23.77 -6.41 25.52
C LEU A 46 23.07 -5.51 24.50
N ARG A 47 23.66 -4.37 24.17
CA ARG A 47 23.17 -3.48 23.11
C ARG A 47 23.07 -4.19 21.76
N LYS A 48 24.14 -4.85 21.32
CA LYS A 48 24.15 -5.63 20.08
C LYS A 48 23.13 -6.76 20.10
N ARG A 49 22.95 -7.41 21.26
CA ARG A 49 21.92 -8.45 21.43
C ARG A 49 20.51 -7.86 21.30
N ALA A 50 20.25 -6.70 21.88
CA ALA A 50 18.95 -6.02 21.80
C ALA A 50 18.63 -5.57 20.36
N GLU A 51 19.61 -4.98 19.66
CA GLU A 51 19.47 -4.62 18.25
C GLU A 51 19.17 -5.84 17.36
N GLN A 52 19.90 -6.94 17.58
CA GLN A 52 19.68 -8.18 16.84
C GLN A 52 18.28 -8.75 17.11
N LYS A 53 17.81 -8.69 18.36
CA LYS A 53 16.46 -9.12 18.73
C LYS A 53 15.39 -8.23 18.11
N LEU A 54 15.56 -6.92 18.15
CA LEU A 54 14.65 -5.98 17.51
C LEU A 54 14.54 -6.21 16.00
N LYS A 55 15.66 -6.50 15.33
CA LYS A 55 15.68 -6.86 13.92
C LYS A 55 14.92 -8.16 13.64
N GLU A 56 15.14 -9.19 14.46
CA GLU A 56 14.46 -10.49 14.35
C GLU A 56 12.94 -10.35 14.54
N ILE A 57 12.51 -9.64 15.59
CA ILE A 57 11.10 -9.34 15.91
C ILE A 57 10.43 -8.58 14.77
N THR A 58 11.10 -7.56 14.21
CA THR A 58 10.57 -6.76 13.11
C THR A 58 10.40 -7.61 11.84
N GLN A 59 11.40 -8.41 11.49
CA GLN A 59 11.33 -9.32 10.33
C GLN A 59 10.26 -10.40 10.49
N ALA A 60 10.08 -10.92 11.71
CA ALA A 60 9.03 -11.89 12.03
C ALA A 60 7.64 -11.28 11.88
N TYR A 61 7.42 -10.07 12.42
CA TYR A 61 6.17 -9.34 12.27
C TYR A 61 5.86 -9.00 10.83
N GLU A 62 6.83 -8.50 10.06
CA GLU A 62 6.66 -8.24 8.62
C GLU A 62 6.33 -9.51 7.84
N LYS A 63 7.00 -10.63 8.17
CA LYS A 63 6.73 -11.93 7.54
C LYS A 63 5.31 -12.40 7.86
N LEU A 64 4.88 -12.38 9.13
CA LEU A 64 3.55 -12.83 9.53
C LEU A 64 2.44 -11.91 9.01
N ARG A 65 2.65 -10.58 9.02
CA ARG A 65 1.75 -9.62 8.38
C ARG A 65 1.67 -9.83 6.87
N GLY A 66 2.80 -10.18 6.24
CA GLY A 66 2.89 -10.51 4.83
C GLY A 66 2.18 -11.81 4.43
N LEU A 67 1.97 -12.76 5.36
CA LEU A 67 1.24 -14.00 5.08
C LEU A 67 -0.28 -13.81 4.96
N GLY A 68 -0.83 -12.74 5.53
CA GLY A 68 -2.19 -12.26 5.27
C GLY A 68 -2.30 -11.35 4.04
N GLN A 69 -1.16 -10.89 3.52
CA GLN A 69 -1.06 -10.16 2.26
C GLN A 69 -0.55 -11.11 1.18
N SER A 70 -1.44 -12.01 0.78
CA SER A 70 -1.30 -12.71 -0.49
C SER A 70 -0.89 -11.71 -1.58
N GLN A 71 0.26 -11.95 -2.20
CA GLN A 71 0.64 -11.36 -3.48
C GLN A 71 -0.21 -11.89 -4.65
N ALA A 72 -1.15 -12.82 -4.42
CA ALA A 72 -2.28 -12.94 -5.32
C ALA A 72 -3.13 -11.68 -5.10
N GLU A 73 -3.32 -10.88 -6.16
CA GLU A 73 -4.42 -9.91 -6.23
C GLU A 73 -5.60 -10.56 -5.51
N ALA A 74 -6.07 -9.97 -4.40
CA ALA A 74 -7.11 -10.60 -3.62
C ALA A 74 -8.23 -10.97 -4.59
N ASP A 75 -8.65 -12.24 -4.64
CA ASP A 75 -9.68 -12.78 -5.54
C ASP A 75 -11.05 -12.20 -5.16
N LEU A 76 -11.12 -10.88 -5.16
CA LEU A 76 -12.16 -10.00 -4.71
C LEU A 76 -12.58 -9.17 -5.90
N PHE A 77 -13.82 -9.38 -6.31
CA PHE A 77 -14.40 -8.75 -7.48
C PHE A 77 -15.32 -7.63 -7.01
N PRO A 78 -15.18 -6.40 -7.54
CA PRO A 78 -16.08 -5.33 -7.20
C PRO A 78 -17.48 -5.68 -7.72
N MET A 79 -18.48 -5.50 -6.88
CA MET A 79 -19.87 -5.82 -7.20
C MET A 79 -20.78 -4.69 -6.74
N ASP A 80 -21.74 -4.35 -7.59
CA ASP A 80 -22.80 -3.39 -7.30
C ASP A 80 -23.96 -4.09 -6.57
N PHE A 81 -24.34 -3.55 -5.42
CA PHE A 81 -25.45 -4.00 -4.58
C PHE A 81 -26.60 -2.98 -4.59
N GLY A 82 -26.99 -2.51 -5.76
CA GLY A 82 -28.13 -1.60 -5.93
C GLY A 82 -27.77 -0.13 -5.66
N GLY A 83 -26.60 0.31 -6.14
CA GLY A 83 -26.11 1.68 -6.04
C GLY A 83 -24.95 1.87 -5.06
N MET A 84 -24.62 0.84 -4.29
CA MET A 84 -23.46 0.81 -3.40
C MET A 84 -22.56 -0.35 -3.79
N TRP A 85 -21.27 -0.08 -3.90
CA TRP A 85 -20.26 -1.04 -4.27
C TRP A 85 -19.62 -1.67 -3.05
N GLY A 86 -19.43 -2.99 -3.13
CA GLY A 86 -18.64 -3.80 -2.21
C GLY A 86 -17.79 -4.79 -3.00
N TYR A 87 -17.23 -5.79 -2.32
CA TYR A 87 -16.43 -6.84 -2.97
C TYR A 87 -16.90 -8.22 -2.57
N VAL A 88 -16.91 -9.14 -3.53
CA VAL A 88 -17.24 -10.54 -3.36
C VAL A 88 -16.05 -11.43 -3.69
N ASP A 89 -15.95 -12.58 -3.02
CA ASP A 89 -14.99 -13.61 -3.38
C ASP A 89 -15.38 -14.33 -4.69
N ALA A 90 -14.50 -15.21 -5.19
CA ALA A 90 -14.76 -16.03 -6.38
C ALA A 90 -16.01 -16.93 -6.30
N ARG A 91 -16.60 -17.12 -5.12
CA ARG A 91 -17.85 -17.87 -4.90
C ARG A 91 -19.07 -16.95 -4.82
N GLY A 92 -18.89 -15.64 -5.03
CA GLY A 92 -19.95 -14.63 -4.94
C GLY A 92 -20.33 -14.27 -3.51
N ARG A 93 -19.55 -14.67 -2.50
CA ARG A 93 -19.83 -14.31 -1.09
C ARG A 93 -19.24 -12.94 -0.81
N THR A 94 -20.00 -12.06 -0.16
CA THR A 94 -19.52 -10.74 0.25
C THR A 94 -18.32 -10.85 1.19
N ALA A 95 -17.20 -10.28 0.78
CA ALA A 95 -15.96 -10.18 1.56
C ALA A 95 -15.78 -8.78 2.15
N ILE A 96 -16.11 -7.74 1.38
CA ILE A 96 -16.14 -6.36 1.84
C ILE A 96 -17.56 -5.84 1.62
N HIS A 97 -18.19 -5.41 2.71
CA HIS A 97 -19.58 -4.96 2.66
C HIS A 97 -19.76 -3.74 1.73
N PRO A 98 -20.92 -3.61 1.06
CA PRO A 98 -21.15 -2.51 0.14
C PRO A 98 -21.25 -1.18 0.89
N LEU A 99 -20.27 -0.30 0.69
CA LEU A 99 -20.12 0.96 1.40
C LEU A 99 -19.65 2.11 0.49
N TYR A 100 -19.29 1.81 -0.75
CA TYR A 100 -18.64 2.76 -1.65
C TYR A 100 -19.59 3.22 -2.76
N ALA A 101 -19.47 4.47 -3.18
CA ALA A 101 -20.22 4.98 -4.34
C ALA A 101 -19.71 4.39 -5.66
N ALA A 102 -18.44 4.01 -5.70
CA ALA A 102 -17.80 3.27 -6.79
C ALA A 102 -16.62 2.47 -6.25
N ALA A 103 -16.29 1.37 -6.92
CA ALA A 103 -15.16 0.52 -6.58
C ALA A 103 -14.51 0.00 -7.87
N ARG A 104 -13.18 -0.11 -7.87
CA ARG A 104 -12.40 -0.70 -8.96
C ARG A 104 -11.80 -2.04 -8.54
N PRO A 105 -11.38 -2.90 -9.49
CA PRO A 105 -10.68 -4.13 -9.14
C PRO A 105 -9.42 -3.88 -8.32
N PHE A 106 -9.03 -4.86 -7.50
CA PHE A 106 -7.73 -4.85 -6.83
C PHE A 106 -6.59 -4.89 -7.86
N ARG A 107 -5.61 -4.02 -7.68
CA ARG A 107 -4.34 -3.98 -8.42
C ARG A 107 -3.19 -3.78 -7.45
N GLU A 108 -2.19 -4.63 -7.53
CA GLU A 108 -1.04 -4.62 -6.61
C GLU A 108 -1.45 -4.66 -5.12
N GLY A 109 -2.53 -5.36 -4.83
CA GLY A 109 -3.08 -5.53 -3.48
C GLY A 109 -3.85 -4.33 -2.92
N LEU A 110 -4.16 -3.32 -3.73
CA LEU A 110 -5.01 -2.18 -3.35
C LEU A 110 -6.13 -1.98 -4.37
N ALA A 111 -7.29 -1.52 -3.91
CA ALA A 111 -8.41 -1.18 -4.77
C ALA A 111 -8.83 0.27 -4.56
N ALA A 112 -9.05 0.98 -5.67
CA ALA A 112 -9.56 2.35 -5.64
C ALA A 112 -11.07 2.34 -5.36
N VAL A 113 -11.49 3.12 -4.36
CA VAL A 113 -12.90 3.24 -3.98
C VAL A 113 -13.29 4.70 -3.79
N VAL A 114 -14.57 4.99 -4.05
CA VAL A 114 -15.15 6.33 -3.83
C VAL A 114 -15.97 6.33 -2.56
N MET A 115 -15.65 7.25 -1.66
CA MET A 115 -16.41 7.54 -0.46
C MET A 115 -16.50 9.05 -0.29
N VAL A 116 -17.71 9.57 -0.07
CA VAL A 116 -17.99 11.03 0.02
C VAL A 116 -17.38 11.78 -1.19
N GLU A 117 -17.66 11.30 -2.41
CA GLU A 117 -17.21 11.90 -3.68
C GLU A 117 -15.69 11.99 -3.88
N LYS A 118 -14.89 11.39 -2.99
CA LYS A 118 -13.43 11.35 -3.09
C LYS A 118 -12.93 9.94 -3.27
N TRP A 119 -11.86 9.81 -4.05
CA TRP A 119 -11.14 8.56 -4.25
C TRP A 119 -10.12 8.34 -3.15
N GLY A 120 -10.10 7.11 -2.63
CA GLY A 120 -9.10 6.56 -1.75
C GLY A 120 -8.76 5.12 -2.14
N PHE A 121 -7.92 4.46 -1.37
CA PHE A 121 -7.48 3.09 -1.63
C PHE A 121 -7.63 2.22 -0.39
N ILE A 122 -8.26 1.07 -0.56
CA ILE A 122 -8.41 0.05 0.47
C ILE A 122 -7.55 -1.17 0.15
N ASP A 123 -7.21 -1.94 1.18
CA ASP A 123 -6.67 -3.28 1.01
C ASP A 123 -7.78 -4.35 1.04
N ALA A 124 -7.39 -5.62 1.03
CA ALA A 124 -8.29 -6.76 0.97
C ALA A 124 -9.10 -7.00 2.26
N SER A 125 -8.70 -6.42 3.42
CA SER A 125 -9.55 -6.41 4.61
C SER A 125 -10.64 -5.35 4.55
N GLY A 126 -10.53 -4.42 3.58
CA GLY A 126 -11.42 -3.27 3.45
C GLY A 126 -10.92 -2.04 4.20
N ASP A 127 -9.71 -2.09 4.76
CA ASP A 127 -9.13 -0.97 5.50
C ASP A 127 -8.51 0.04 4.53
N PHE A 128 -8.73 1.33 4.79
CA PHE A 128 -8.10 2.39 4.01
C PHE A 128 -6.59 2.42 4.25
N ARG A 129 -5.83 2.16 3.17
CA ARG A 129 -4.39 2.43 3.10
C ARG A 129 -4.09 3.85 2.68
N VAL A 130 -4.99 4.42 1.87
CA VAL A 130 -4.98 5.83 1.50
C VAL A 130 -6.38 6.37 1.67
N THR A 131 -6.53 7.36 2.54
CA THR A 131 -7.85 7.93 2.84
C THR A 131 -8.46 8.61 1.61
N PRO A 132 -9.80 8.63 1.47
CA PRO A 132 -10.47 9.32 0.38
C PRO A 132 -10.18 10.82 0.40
N LEU A 133 -9.35 11.28 -0.54
CA LEU A 133 -8.89 12.68 -0.62
C LEU A 133 -8.89 13.22 -2.06
N TYR A 134 -8.80 12.34 -3.04
CA TYR A 134 -8.54 12.73 -4.42
C TYR A 134 -9.81 12.90 -5.22
N GLU A 135 -9.77 13.81 -6.20
CA GLU A 135 -10.89 14.04 -7.12
C GLU A 135 -11.02 12.92 -8.15
N ASP A 136 -9.89 12.28 -8.47
CA ASP A 136 -9.80 11.16 -9.39
C ASP A 136 -8.50 10.38 -9.10
N CYS A 137 -8.43 9.13 -9.55
CA CYS A 137 -7.21 8.35 -9.50
C CYS A 137 -7.15 7.28 -10.60
N GLY A 138 -5.95 6.81 -10.89
CA GLY A 138 -5.68 5.57 -11.61
C GLY A 138 -5.39 4.42 -10.64
N ASP A 139 -5.29 3.20 -11.17
CA ASP A 139 -4.88 2.05 -10.37
C ASP A 139 -3.37 2.05 -10.14
N PHE A 140 -2.91 1.36 -9.09
CA PHE A 140 -1.49 1.18 -8.84
C PHE A 140 -0.81 0.37 -9.95
N HIS A 141 0.28 0.92 -10.47
CA HIS A 141 1.18 0.26 -11.41
C HIS A 141 2.63 0.56 -11.02
N GLU A 142 3.40 -0.51 -10.86
CA GLU A 142 4.77 -0.50 -10.39
C GLU A 142 4.98 0.24 -9.05
N GLY A 143 3.97 0.16 -8.17
CA GLY A 143 3.97 0.80 -6.86
C GLY A 143 3.54 2.28 -6.85
N LEU A 144 3.11 2.85 -7.98
CA LEU A 144 2.64 4.23 -8.09
C LEU A 144 1.22 4.30 -8.65
N ALA A 145 0.42 5.23 -8.14
CA ALA A 145 -0.89 5.57 -8.70
C ALA A 145 -0.94 7.05 -9.08
N ALA A 146 -1.45 7.35 -10.28
CA ALA A 146 -1.78 8.71 -10.67
C ALA A 146 -3.01 9.17 -9.87
N VAL A 147 -2.96 10.36 -9.25
CA VAL A 147 -4.08 10.94 -8.51
C VAL A 147 -4.29 12.40 -8.89
N ARG A 148 -5.55 12.83 -8.96
CA ARG A 148 -5.92 14.22 -9.20
C ARG A 148 -6.22 14.92 -7.89
N TRP A 149 -5.46 15.98 -7.61
CA TRP A 149 -5.60 16.80 -6.41
C TRP A 149 -5.57 18.28 -6.80
N TYR A 150 -6.61 19.02 -6.41
CA TYR A 150 -6.82 20.42 -6.80
C TYR A 150 -6.69 20.65 -8.31
N GLY A 151 -7.34 19.78 -9.10
CA GLY A 151 -7.37 19.87 -10.56
C GLY A 151 -6.06 19.54 -11.30
N ARG A 152 -5.02 19.05 -10.59
CA ARG A 152 -3.76 18.62 -11.21
C ARG A 152 -3.46 17.18 -10.87
N TRP A 153 -2.81 16.48 -11.80
CA TRP A 153 -2.35 15.12 -11.62
C TRP A 153 -0.93 15.07 -11.05
N GLY A 154 -0.74 14.19 -10.08
CA GLY A 154 0.54 13.77 -9.51
C GLY A 154 0.56 12.26 -9.31
N TYR A 155 1.59 11.75 -8.65
CA TYR A 155 1.73 10.32 -8.37
C TYR A 155 2.02 10.08 -6.90
N ILE A 156 1.29 9.14 -6.32
CA ILE A 156 1.47 8.71 -4.93
C ILE A 156 2.02 7.29 -4.86
N ASP A 157 2.71 6.97 -3.78
CA ASP A 157 3.06 5.61 -3.41
C ASP A 157 1.88 4.89 -2.70
N ARG A 158 2.11 3.63 -2.33
CA ARG A 158 1.11 2.79 -1.64
C ARG A 158 0.76 3.25 -0.21
N ALA A 159 1.54 4.16 0.37
CA ALA A 159 1.26 4.80 1.64
C ALA A 159 0.47 6.12 1.48
N GLY A 160 0.19 6.53 0.24
CA GLY A 160 -0.51 7.77 -0.08
C GLY A 160 0.39 9.01 -0.11
N LEU A 161 1.72 8.84 -0.04
CA LEU A 161 2.66 9.95 -0.10
C LEU A 161 2.97 10.31 -1.55
N PHE A 162 2.98 11.61 -1.86
CA PHE A 162 3.35 12.09 -3.19
C PHE A 162 4.82 11.80 -3.48
N VAL A 163 5.06 10.94 -4.48
CA VAL A 163 6.37 10.73 -5.10
C VAL A 163 6.61 11.80 -6.15
N ILE A 164 5.56 12.19 -6.89
CA ILE A 164 5.59 13.30 -7.84
C ILE A 164 4.43 14.23 -7.51
N GLN A 165 4.75 15.48 -7.16
CA GLN A 165 3.76 16.49 -6.79
C GLN A 165 2.76 16.76 -7.92
N PRO A 166 1.48 17.05 -7.60
CA PRO A 166 0.48 17.35 -8.62
C PRO A 166 0.87 18.58 -9.42
N ARG A 167 1.12 18.37 -10.71
CA ARG A 167 1.50 19.43 -11.63
C ARG A 167 1.17 19.13 -13.07
N PHE A 168 0.58 17.99 -13.40
CA PHE A 168 0.23 17.66 -14.77
C PHE A 168 -1.25 17.93 -15.04
N GLN A 169 -1.59 18.28 -16.28
CA GLN A 169 -2.99 18.37 -16.70
C GLN A 169 -3.60 16.97 -16.95
N GLU A 170 -2.76 16.03 -17.37
CA GLU A 170 -3.09 14.61 -17.58
C GLU A 170 -1.91 13.74 -17.14
N ALA A 171 -2.20 12.55 -16.64
CA ALA A 171 -1.21 11.56 -16.22
C ALA A 171 -1.74 10.14 -16.52
N GLY A 172 -0.92 9.33 -17.18
CA GLY A 172 -1.16 7.90 -17.41
C GLY A 172 -0.54 7.02 -16.31
N PRO A 173 -0.73 5.69 -16.37
CA PRO A 173 -0.08 4.77 -15.44
C PRO A 173 1.42 4.65 -15.72
N PHE A 174 2.20 4.31 -14.68
CA PHE A 174 3.60 3.94 -14.85
C PHE A 174 3.72 2.57 -15.52
N ARG A 175 4.62 2.49 -16.53
CA ARG A 175 5.00 1.27 -17.23
C ARG A 175 6.46 1.37 -17.65
N GLN A 176 7.24 0.33 -17.37
CA GLN A 176 8.68 0.28 -17.63
C GLN A 176 9.42 1.49 -17.04
N GLY A 177 9.04 1.91 -15.83
CA GLY A 177 9.67 3.03 -15.12
C GLY A 177 9.30 4.44 -15.61
N ARG A 178 8.38 4.58 -16.57
CA ARG A 178 7.93 5.88 -17.12
C ARG A 178 6.40 5.98 -17.20
N ALA A 179 5.87 7.19 -17.25
CA ALA A 179 4.45 7.43 -17.49
C ALA A 179 4.22 8.60 -18.45
N GLU A 180 3.19 8.51 -19.29
CA GLU A 180 2.79 9.62 -20.15
C GLU A 180 2.17 10.75 -19.32
N VAL A 181 2.59 11.97 -19.57
CA VAL A 181 2.06 13.17 -18.91
C VAL A 181 1.90 14.31 -19.88
N ARG A 182 0.96 15.22 -19.57
CA ARG A 182 0.80 16.48 -20.28
C ARG A 182 1.08 17.66 -19.37
N LEU A 183 1.95 18.55 -19.82
CA LEU A 183 2.25 19.84 -19.19
C LEU A 183 2.03 20.99 -20.19
N GLY A 184 0.89 21.67 -20.05
CA GLY A 184 0.45 22.69 -21.02
C GLY A 184 0.12 22.06 -22.37
N VAL A 185 0.78 22.54 -23.42
CA VAL A 185 0.66 22.02 -24.81
C VAL A 185 1.62 20.87 -25.10
N ARG A 186 2.56 20.55 -24.19
CA ARG A 186 3.59 19.53 -24.41
C ARG A 186 3.19 18.21 -23.76
N GLN A 187 3.40 17.12 -24.50
CA GLN A 187 3.31 15.76 -23.98
C GLN A 187 4.72 15.20 -23.76
N GLY A 188 4.90 14.36 -22.75
CA GLY A 188 6.19 13.76 -22.42
C GLY A 188 6.06 12.52 -21.57
N LEU A 189 7.20 11.89 -21.30
CA LEU A 189 7.34 10.77 -20.39
C LEU A 189 7.98 11.26 -19.09
N VAL A 190 7.29 11.06 -17.97
CA VAL A 190 7.84 11.33 -16.64
C VAL A 190 8.48 10.07 -16.07
N GLU A 191 9.67 10.22 -15.48
CA GLU A 191 10.33 9.16 -14.71
C GLU A 191 9.94 9.24 -13.23
N ARG A 192 10.27 8.22 -12.43
CA ARG A 192 9.92 8.19 -11.00
C ARG A 192 10.53 9.33 -10.19
N SER A 193 11.66 9.88 -10.64
CA SER A 193 12.29 11.09 -10.07
C SER A 193 11.42 12.35 -10.24
N GLY A 194 10.43 12.29 -11.13
CA GLY A 194 9.64 13.43 -11.57
C GLY A 194 10.25 14.15 -12.78
N GLU A 195 11.43 13.77 -13.27
CA GLU A 195 11.98 14.36 -14.49
C GLU A 195 11.13 14.02 -15.71
N VAL A 196 10.95 14.97 -16.64
CA VAL A 196 10.08 14.81 -17.81
C VAL A 196 10.87 14.97 -19.09
N GLU A 197 10.86 13.93 -19.91
CA GLU A 197 11.35 13.95 -21.28
C GLU A 197 10.18 14.28 -22.23
N PHE A 198 10.19 15.47 -22.83
CA PHE A 198 9.14 15.86 -23.76
C PHE A 198 9.40 15.32 -25.16
N HIS A 199 8.35 14.85 -25.82
CA HIS A 199 8.42 14.49 -27.24
C HIS A 199 8.90 15.69 -28.04
N ARG A 200 9.93 15.51 -28.88
CA ARG A 200 10.37 16.55 -29.82
C ARG A 200 9.34 16.68 -30.92
N ASN A 201 8.80 17.89 -31.12
CA ASN A 201 7.98 18.16 -32.30
C ASN A 201 8.86 17.98 -33.54
N ARG A 202 8.42 17.11 -34.46
CA ARG A 202 9.06 16.91 -35.76
C ARG A 202 8.57 17.99 -36.72
N LEU A 203 9.04 19.22 -36.51
CA LEU A 203 8.88 20.35 -37.42
C LEU A 203 10.15 21.20 -37.36
N ASP A 204 11.24 20.66 -37.90
CA ASP A 204 12.42 21.41 -38.38
C ASP A 204 12.65 20.99 -39.84
#